data_AF-B4D8J0-F1
#
_entry.id   AF-B4D8J0-F1
#
_cell.length_a   1.000
_cell.length_b   1.000
_cell.length_c   1.000
_cell.angle_alpha   90.00
_cell.angle_beta   90.00
_cell.angle_gamma   90.00
#
_symmetry.space_group_name_H-M   'P 1'
#
loop_
_entity.id
_entity.type
_entity.pdbx_description
1 polymer ?
#
loop_
_entity_poly.entity_id
_entity_poly.type
_entity_poly.pdbx_seq_one_letter_code
_entity_poly.pdbx_strand_id
1 'polypeptide(L)'
;MKMFLPLLVFALFASSALGVLGETEQELLKRYGRQTKTGTSHLPGVTIGGFQFGAFQIVVGVAGGKSTFERYSKRDQTKLNANEVAALMNANAGGHAWNEDKDSKFEGKRWILDDQTVVAELPTEGKDLTVMTKAGAELLNSDKTPAKK
;
A
#
# COMPACT_ATOMS: atom_id res chain seq x y z
N MET A 1 -13.78 -44.75 -28.90
CA MET A 1 -12.77 -44.46 -27.86
C MET A 1 -11.47 -44.02 -28.52
N LYS A 2 -11.13 -42.73 -28.39
CA LYS A 2 -9.76 -42.19 -28.36
C LYS A 2 -9.88 -40.78 -27.80
N MET A 3 -9.21 -40.63 -26.65
CA MET A 3 -9.21 -39.50 -25.73
C MET A 3 -8.19 -38.45 -26.21
N PHE A 4 -8.16 -37.30 -25.53
CA PHE A 4 -7.17 -36.22 -25.57
C PHE A 4 -7.41 -35.05 -26.53
N LEU A 5 -8.03 -33.99 -25.99
CA LEU A 5 -7.33 -32.70 -25.80
C LEU A 5 -8.13 -31.80 -24.82
N PRO A 6 -7.76 -31.65 -23.54
CA PRO A 6 -8.22 -30.50 -22.78
C PRO A 6 -7.32 -29.31 -23.14
N LEU A 7 -7.85 -28.39 -23.96
CA LEU A 7 -7.27 -27.08 -24.17
C LEU A 7 -7.53 -26.25 -22.88
N LEU A 8 -6.72 -26.51 -21.85
CA LEU A 8 -6.69 -25.71 -20.62
C LEU A 8 -5.99 -24.39 -20.95
N VAL A 9 -6.76 -23.41 -21.42
CA VAL A 9 -6.24 -22.06 -21.69
C VAL A 9 -5.87 -21.41 -20.36
N PHE A 10 -4.57 -21.39 -20.12
CA PHE A 10 -3.85 -20.49 -19.21
C PHE A 10 -4.28 -19.04 -19.48
N ALA A 11 -5.11 -18.45 -18.63
CA ALA A 11 -5.32 -17.01 -18.57
C ALA A 11 -5.73 -16.52 -17.17
N LEU A 12 -5.24 -17.18 -16.11
CA LEU A 12 -5.44 -16.81 -14.71
C LEU A 12 -4.24 -16.03 -14.13
N PHE A 13 -3.64 -15.06 -14.82
CA PHE A 13 -2.58 -14.25 -14.21
C PHE A 13 -2.54 -12.82 -14.74
N ALA A 14 -3.56 -12.03 -14.41
CA ALA A 14 -3.48 -10.58 -14.50
C ALA A 14 -4.41 -9.88 -13.50
N SER A 15 -4.45 -10.37 -12.25
CA SER A 15 -4.80 -9.46 -11.16
C SER A 15 -3.62 -8.50 -11.04
N SER A 16 -3.73 -7.32 -11.61
CA SER A 16 -2.84 -6.20 -11.37
C SER A 16 -2.82 -5.93 -9.86
N ALA A 17 -1.87 -6.56 -9.18
CA ALA A 17 -1.69 -6.49 -7.74
C ALA A 17 -1.21 -5.07 -7.40
N LEU A 18 -2.15 -4.15 -7.20
CA LEU A 18 -1.87 -3.03 -6.31
C LEU A 18 -1.76 -3.63 -4.89
N GLY A 19 -0.90 -3.09 -4.02
CA GLY A 19 -0.82 -3.49 -2.62
C GLY A 19 -0.32 -4.88 -2.25
N VAL A 20 1.00 -5.08 -2.13
CA VAL A 20 1.55 -6.20 -1.35
C VAL A 20 2.69 -5.64 -0.51
N LEU A 21 2.40 -5.38 0.77
CA LEU A 21 3.45 -5.02 1.71
C LEU A 21 4.38 -6.22 1.94
N GLY A 22 5.66 -5.94 2.20
CA GLY A 22 6.69 -6.97 2.38
C GLY A 22 7.45 -7.34 1.10
N GLU A 23 7.15 -6.69 -0.02
CA GLU A 23 7.88 -6.85 -1.29
C GLU A 23 9.24 -6.16 -1.27
N THR A 24 10.20 -6.75 -1.98
CA THR A 24 11.50 -6.17 -2.26
C THR A 24 11.43 -5.09 -3.33
N GLU A 25 12.48 -4.27 -3.45
CA GLU A 25 12.56 -3.27 -4.51
C GLU A 25 12.46 -3.87 -5.92
N GLN A 26 13.03 -5.06 -6.15
CA GLN A 26 12.93 -5.74 -7.45
C GLN A 26 11.51 -6.18 -7.77
N GLU A 27 10.76 -6.66 -6.78
CA GLU A 27 9.35 -7.03 -6.93
C GLU A 27 8.48 -5.79 -7.19
N LEU A 28 8.75 -4.69 -6.47
CA LEU A 28 8.11 -3.40 -6.71
C LEU A 28 8.37 -2.87 -8.13
N LEU A 29 9.62 -2.96 -8.62
CA LEU A 29 9.97 -2.58 -9.98
C LEU A 29 9.27 -3.46 -11.02
N LYS A 30 9.09 -4.76 -10.73
CA LYS A 30 8.33 -5.67 -11.60
C LYS A 30 6.84 -5.31 -11.63
N ARG A 31 6.28 -4.88 -10.49
CA ARG A 31 4.85 -4.58 -10.32
C ARG A 31 4.45 -3.21 -10.86
N TYR A 32 5.25 -2.20 -10.55
CA TYR A 32 4.97 -0.81 -10.89
C TYR A 32 5.79 -0.26 -12.06
N GLY A 33 6.82 -1.00 -12.49
CA GLY A 33 7.75 -0.52 -13.50
C GLY A 33 8.79 0.43 -12.90
N ARG A 34 9.24 1.37 -13.72
CA ARG A 34 10.35 2.27 -13.38
C ARG A 34 9.96 3.27 -12.27
N GLN A 35 10.86 3.46 -11.30
CA GLN A 35 10.74 4.52 -10.31
C GLN A 35 10.77 5.91 -10.97
N THR A 36 9.87 6.79 -10.54
CA THR A 36 9.83 8.20 -10.96
C THR A 36 10.70 9.08 -10.08
N LYS A 37 10.95 8.67 -8.83
CA LYS A 37 11.84 9.35 -7.89
C LYS A 37 12.36 8.36 -6.86
N THR A 38 13.60 8.56 -6.42
CA THR A 38 14.16 7.88 -5.24
C THR A 38 14.58 8.93 -4.22
N GLY A 39 14.55 8.57 -2.95
CA GLY A 39 15.03 9.42 -1.87
C GLY A 39 15.17 8.66 -0.55
N THR A 40 15.73 9.33 0.44
CA THR A 40 15.73 8.86 1.82
C THR A 40 14.54 9.45 2.57
N SER A 41 13.90 8.66 3.42
CA SER A 41 12.94 9.19 4.38
C SER A 41 13.66 9.99 5.47
N HIS A 42 12.93 10.84 6.19
CA HIS A 42 13.39 11.35 7.49
C HIS A 42 13.45 10.22 8.54
N LEU A 43 12.71 9.13 8.32
CA LEU A 43 12.74 7.94 9.16
C LEU A 43 14.09 7.20 9.00
N PRO A 44 14.83 6.97 10.11
CA PRO A 44 16.08 6.22 10.06
C PRO A 44 15.91 4.83 9.43
N GLY A 45 16.79 4.49 8.50
CA GLY A 45 16.79 3.17 7.85
C GLY A 45 15.65 2.92 6.85
N VAL A 46 14.86 3.95 6.50
CA VAL A 46 13.80 3.85 5.50
C VAL A 46 14.20 4.57 4.22
N THR A 47 14.21 3.85 3.10
CA THR A 47 14.32 4.43 1.76
C THR A 47 12.92 4.65 1.17
N ILE A 48 12.79 5.63 0.29
CA ILE A 48 11.53 5.96 -0.38
C ILE A 48 11.70 5.79 -1.89
N GLY A 49 10.81 5.01 -2.49
CA GLY A 49 10.63 4.89 -3.94
C GLY A 49 9.30 5.48 -4.39
N GLY A 50 9.33 6.38 -5.37
CA GLY A 50 8.15 6.91 -6.05
C GLY A 50 7.87 6.14 -7.33
N PHE A 51 6.61 5.80 -7.57
CA PHE A 51 6.13 5.10 -8.76
C PHE A 51 4.87 5.76 -9.31
N GLN A 52 4.53 5.43 -10.55
CA GLN A 52 3.25 5.77 -11.16
C GLN A 52 2.62 4.51 -11.72
N PHE A 53 1.36 4.28 -11.37
CA PHE A 53 0.60 3.14 -11.88
C PHE A 53 -0.84 3.57 -12.17
N GLY A 54 -1.24 3.52 -13.44
CA GLY A 54 -2.52 4.04 -13.89
C GLY A 54 -2.70 5.53 -13.53
N ALA A 55 -3.79 5.85 -12.83
CA ALA A 55 -4.14 7.19 -12.38
C ALA A 55 -3.47 7.59 -11.05
N PHE A 56 -2.66 6.71 -10.45
CA PHE A 56 -2.09 6.91 -9.12
C PHE A 56 -0.60 7.22 -9.15
N GLN A 57 -0.20 8.10 -8.24
CA GLN A 57 1.16 8.21 -7.76
C GLN A 57 1.28 7.36 -6.49
N ILE A 58 2.37 6.61 -6.39
CA ILE A 58 2.59 5.66 -5.30
C ILE A 58 3.93 5.97 -4.67
N VAL A 59 3.94 6.17 -3.36
CA VAL A 59 5.16 6.37 -2.57
C VAL A 59 5.33 5.18 -1.66
N VAL A 60 6.40 4.42 -1.86
CA VAL A 60 6.69 3.20 -1.11
C VAL A 60 7.86 3.46 -0.16
N GLY A 61 7.65 3.19 1.12
CA GLY A 61 8.72 3.15 2.11
C GLY A 61 9.26 1.74 2.25
N VAL A 62 10.58 1.58 2.18
CA VAL A 62 11.27 0.30 2.29
C VAL A 62 12.18 0.32 3.52
N ALA A 63 12.01 -0.64 4.41
CA ALA A 63 12.82 -0.83 5.61
C ALA A 63 13.31 -2.29 5.66
N GLY A 64 14.59 -2.50 5.98
CA GLY A 64 15.16 -3.86 5.99
C GLY A 64 15.05 -4.60 4.64
N GLY A 65 15.03 -3.85 3.53
CA GLY A 65 14.91 -4.41 2.17
C GLY A 65 13.49 -4.79 1.73
N LYS A 66 12.46 -4.50 2.54
CA LYS A 66 11.06 -4.81 2.23
C LYS A 66 10.14 -3.60 2.39
N SER A 67 9.07 -3.52 1.60
CA SER A 67 8.06 -2.47 1.71
C SER A 67 7.35 -2.54 3.07
N THR A 68 7.33 -1.42 3.79
CA THR A 68 6.70 -1.29 5.11
C THR A 68 5.46 -0.40 5.06
N PHE A 69 5.42 0.54 4.11
CA PHE A 69 4.22 1.31 3.77
C PHE A 69 4.15 1.64 2.28
N GLU A 70 2.93 1.85 1.80
CA GLU A 70 2.61 2.40 0.49
C GLU A 70 1.60 3.53 0.68
N ARG A 71 1.88 4.69 0.10
CA ARG A 71 0.96 5.83 0.06
C ARG A 71 0.49 6.03 -1.37
N TYR A 72 -0.82 6.05 -1.54
CA TYR A 72 -1.48 6.23 -2.83
C TYR A 72 -2.13 7.60 -2.88
N SER A 73 -1.88 8.34 -3.95
CA SER A 73 -2.60 9.57 -4.26
C SER A 73 -2.91 9.63 -5.75
N LYS A 74 -3.92 10.41 -6.13
CA LYS A 74 -4.19 10.64 -7.56
C LYS A 74 -3.12 11.54 -8.16
N ARG A 75 -2.77 11.27 -9.43
CA ARG A 75 -1.80 12.10 -10.17
C ARG A 75 -2.27 13.54 -10.37
N ASP A 76 -3.58 13.76 -10.43
CA ASP A 76 -4.20 15.09 -10.51
C ASP A 76 -4.32 15.80 -9.14
N GLN A 77 -3.85 15.15 -8.06
CA GLN A 77 -3.89 15.64 -6.67
C GLN A 77 -5.29 15.92 -6.11
N THR A 78 -6.34 15.45 -6.79
CA THR A 78 -7.70 15.49 -6.27
C THR A 78 -7.90 14.41 -5.20
N LYS A 79 -8.98 14.53 -4.44
CA LYS A 79 -9.33 13.57 -3.39
C LYS A 79 -9.63 12.20 -3.98
N LEU A 80 -9.27 11.16 -3.24
CA LEU A 80 -9.70 9.81 -3.50
C LEU A 80 -11.21 9.70 -3.20
N ASN A 81 -11.96 9.17 -4.15
CA ASN A 81 -13.36 8.82 -3.93
C ASN A 81 -13.49 7.44 -3.26
N ALA A 82 -14.69 7.11 -2.78
CA ALA A 82 -14.95 5.87 -2.05
C ALA A 82 -14.61 4.59 -2.85
N ASN A 83 -14.84 4.58 -4.16
CA ASN A 83 -14.54 3.44 -5.01
C ASN A 83 -13.03 3.26 -5.19
N GLU A 84 -12.28 4.36 -5.33
CA GLU A 84 -10.82 4.34 -5.40
C GLU A 84 -10.21 3.83 -4.09
N VAL A 85 -10.70 4.32 -2.95
CA VAL A 85 -10.27 3.83 -1.63
C VAL A 85 -10.55 2.34 -1.49
N ALA A 86 -11.77 1.89 -1.80
CA ALA A 86 -12.14 0.48 -1.72
C ALA A 86 -11.28 -0.40 -2.63
N ALA A 87 -11.00 0.03 -3.86
CA ALA A 87 -10.16 -0.70 -4.80
C ALA A 87 -8.71 -0.84 -4.29
N LEU A 88 -8.13 0.25 -3.78
CA LEU A 88 -6.78 0.25 -3.21
C LEU A 88 -6.68 -0.62 -1.95
N MET A 89 -7.68 -0.54 -1.07
CA MET A 89 -7.76 -1.39 0.13
C MET A 89 -7.90 -2.87 -0.24
N ASN A 90 -8.80 -3.20 -1.17
CA ASN A 90 -8.98 -4.58 -1.62
C ASN A 90 -7.70 -5.16 -2.23
N ALA A 91 -6.95 -4.34 -2.97
CA ALA A 91 -5.69 -4.77 -3.55
C ALA A 91 -4.64 -5.09 -2.47
N ASN A 92 -4.61 -4.31 -1.39
CA ASN A 92 -3.76 -4.53 -0.21
C ASN A 92 -4.27 -5.59 0.77
N ALA A 93 -5.41 -6.21 0.51
CA ALA A 93 -6.07 -7.06 1.49
C ALA A 93 -5.43 -8.44 1.63
N GLY A 94 -4.74 -8.94 0.60
CA GLY A 94 -4.12 -10.28 0.64
C GLY A 94 -5.12 -11.42 0.89
N GLY A 95 -6.43 -11.20 0.67
CA GLY A 95 -7.49 -12.16 0.98
C GLY A 95 -8.15 -11.99 2.35
N HIS A 96 -7.69 -11.03 3.16
CA HIS A 96 -8.25 -10.69 4.48
C HIS A 96 -9.34 -9.62 4.39
N ALA A 97 -10.19 -9.52 5.41
CA ALA A 97 -11.19 -8.46 5.51
C ALA A 97 -10.63 -7.22 6.22
N TRP A 98 -11.05 -6.04 5.78
CA TRP A 98 -10.78 -4.78 6.47
C TRP A 98 -11.86 -4.45 7.48
N ASN A 99 -11.45 -4.11 8.70
CA ASN A 99 -12.33 -3.61 9.75
C ASN A 99 -12.01 -2.15 10.04
N GLU A 100 -13.03 -1.29 10.12
CA GLU A 100 -12.84 0.09 10.54
C GLU A 100 -12.51 0.16 12.04
N ASP A 101 -11.40 0.82 12.36
CA ASP A 101 -10.94 1.06 13.72
C ASP A 101 -11.64 2.31 14.28
N LYS A 102 -12.85 2.11 14.80
CA LYS A 102 -13.72 3.18 15.33
C LYS A 102 -13.18 3.84 16.59
N ASP A 103 -12.25 3.20 17.28
CA ASP A 103 -11.65 3.72 18.52
C ASP A 103 -10.38 4.54 18.27
N SER A 104 -9.91 4.56 17.02
CA SER A 104 -8.71 5.29 16.61
C SER A 104 -8.78 6.79 16.95
N LYS A 105 -7.64 7.36 17.31
CA LYS A 105 -7.44 8.80 17.46
C LYS A 105 -6.88 9.46 16.20
N PHE A 106 -6.75 8.71 15.11
CA PHE A 106 -6.29 9.24 13.84
C PHE A 106 -7.32 10.24 13.27
N GLU A 107 -6.86 11.40 12.80
CA GLU A 107 -7.71 12.44 12.21
C GLU A 107 -8.16 12.08 10.78
N GLY A 108 -9.12 11.16 10.70
CA GLY A 108 -9.67 10.67 9.45
C GLY A 108 -10.30 9.31 9.66
N LYS A 109 -10.12 8.42 8.68
CA LYS A 109 -10.55 7.02 8.79
C LYS A 109 -9.34 6.12 8.93
N ARG A 110 -9.47 5.11 9.78
CA ARG A 110 -8.47 4.07 9.97
C ARG A 110 -9.13 2.71 9.85
N TRP A 111 -8.44 1.79 9.18
CA TRP A 111 -8.84 0.40 9.08
C TRP A 111 -7.68 -0.50 9.46
N ILE A 112 -8.01 -1.69 9.93
CA ILE A 112 -7.06 -2.74 10.29
C ILE A 112 -7.54 -4.03 9.62
N LEU A 113 -6.62 -4.78 9.01
CA LEU A 113 -6.94 -6.13 8.53
C LEU A 113 -7.37 -7.03 9.68
N ASP A 114 -8.23 -8.01 9.40
CA ASP A 114 -8.72 -8.96 10.41
C ASP A 114 -7.61 -9.75 11.12
N ASP A 115 -6.49 -9.99 10.44
CA ASP A 115 -5.28 -10.63 10.97
C ASP A 115 -4.39 -9.67 11.79
N GLN A 116 -4.76 -8.38 11.84
CA GLN A 116 -4.08 -7.30 12.56
C GLN A 116 -2.67 -6.96 12.07
N THR A 117 -2.27 -7.42 10.87
CA THR A 117 -0.89 -7.23 10.37
C THR A 117 -0.70 -5.91 9.62
N VAL A 118 -1.77 -5.39 9.02
CA VAL A 118 -1.77 -4.18 8.19
C VAL A 118 -2.83 -3.18 8.66
N VAL A 119 -2.47 -1.92 8.55
CA VAL A 119 -3.30 -0.74 8.84
C VAL A 119 -3.45 0.09 7.57
N ALA A 120 -4.61 0.66 7.35
CA ALA A 120 -4.84 1.70 6.35
C ALA A 120 -5.32 2.99 7.02
N GLU A 121 -4.81 4.13 6.59
CA GLU A 121 -5.16 5.46 7.09
C GLU A 121 -5.50 6.39 5.94
N LEU A 122 -6.67 7.04 6.01
CA LEU A 122 -7.13 8.07 5.08
C LEU A 122 -7.43 9.35 5.88
N PRO A 123 -6.57 10.38 5.82
CA PRO A 123 -6.81 11.64 6.51
C PRO A 123 -8.15 12.28 6.11
N THR A 124 -8.69 13.14 6.96
CA THR A 124 -9.95 13.88 6.68
C THR A 124 -9.92 14.63 5.35
N GLU A 125 -8.75 15.10 4.91
CA GLU A 125 -8.57 15.73 3.59
C GLU A 125 -8.86 14.78 2.43
N GLY A 126 -8.64 13.48 2.60
CA GLY A 126 -8.92 12.42 1.62
C GLY A 126 -7.99 12.40 0.41
N LYS A 127 -6.83 13.05 0.48
CA LYS A 127 -5.89 13.15 -0.66
C LYS A 127 -5.05 11.89 -0.87
N ASP A 128 -4.70 11.23 0.21
CA ASP A 128 -3.79 10.09 0.21
C ASP A 128 -4.27 8.98 1.14
N LEU A 129 -4.31 7.75 0.62
CA LEU A 129 -4.50 6.55 1.41
C LEU A 129 -3.12 5.99 1.72
N THR A 130 -2.75 5.87 2.99
CA THR A 130 -1.52 5.19 3.39
C THR A 130 -1.86 3.81 3.95
N VAL A 131 -1.29 2.77 3.34
CA VAL A 131 -1.38 1.38 3.81
C VAL A 131 -0.01 0.98 4.35
N MET A 132 0.03 0.36 5.53
CA MET A 132 1.28 0.14 6.25
C MET A 132 1.20 -1.12 7.11
N THR A 133 2.33 -1.82 7.25
CA THR A 133 2.47 -2.88 8.25
C THR A 133 2.32 -2.26 9.63
N LYS A 134 1.92 -3.05 10.64
CA LYS A 134 1.84 -2.55 12.03
C LYS A 134 3.16 -1.92 12.50
N ALA A 135 4.29 -2.56 12.20
CA ALA A 135 5.62 -2.02 12.48
C ALA A 135 5.87 -0.70 11.71
N GLY A 136 5.45 -0.61 10.46
CA GLY A 136 5.49 0.63 9.67
C GLY A 136 4.67 1.76 10.27
N ALA A 137 3.49 1.44 10.83
CA ALA A 137 2.65 2.39 11.54
C ALA A 137 3.32 2.93 12.80
N GLU A 138 3.97 2.06 13.57
CA GLU A 138 4.74 2.44 14.75
C GLU A 138 5.92 3.34 14.39
N LEU A 139 6.65 3.01 13.31
CA LEU A 139 7.74 3.85 12.79
C LEU A 139 7.24 5.25 12.41
N LEU A 140 6.15 5.34 11.63
CA LEU A 140 5.58 6.63 11.21
C LEU A 140 5.02 7.47 12.37
N ASN A 141 4.49 6.82 13.41
CA ASN A 141 3.97 7.52 14.60
C ASN A 141 5.08 7.97 15.56
N SER A 142 6.19 7.24 15.62
CA SER A 142 7.35 7.62 16.44
C SER A 142 7.97 8.94 15.99
N ASP A 143 7.92 9.25 14.69
CA ASP A 143 8.42 10.51 14.13
C ASP A 143 7.52 11.72 14.42
N LYS A 144 6.20 11.50 14.52
CA LYS A 144 5.24 12.55 14.88
C LYS A 144 5.31 12.96 16.35
N THR A 145 6.04 12.22 17.18
CA THR A 145 6.23 12.55 18.59
C THR A 145 7.52 13.38 18.71
N PRO A 146 7.47 14.70 18.96
CA PRO A 146 8.70 15.45 19.18
C PRO A 146 9.45 14.83 20.35
N ALA A 147 10.74 14.54 20.16
CA ALA A 147 11.62 14.14 21.23
C ALA A 147 11.44 15.14 22.38
N LYS A 148 10.94 14.67 23.53
CA LYS A 148 10.92 15.47 24.75
C LYS A 148 12.37 15.86 25.03
N LYS A 149 12.68 17.14 24.83
CA LYS A 149 13.90 17.77 25.33
C LYS A 149 13.84 17.83 26.86
#